data_AF-A0A0N7J8I3-F1
#
_entry.id   AF-A0A0N7J8I3-F1
#
_cell.length_a   1.000
_cell.length_b   1.000
_cell.length_c   1.000
_cell.angle_alpha   90.00
_cell.angle_beta   90.00
_cell.angle_gamma   90.00
#
_symmetry.space_group_name_H-M   'P 1'
#
loop_
_entity.id
_entity.type
_entity.pdbx_description
1 polymer ?
#
loop_
_entity_poly.entity_id
_entity_poly.type
_entity_poly.pdbx_seq_one_letter_code
_entity_poly.pdbx_strand_id
1 'polypeptide(L)'
;MARRCLRDDGLFLLHTIGKNRAGAGIDPWIEKYIFPNGTLPSASEMAFYSEDQFVMEDWHNLGEDYDKTLMAWHARFEAAWPALKDRYGEHFYRMWRYYLLCCAGTFRARDNQLWQVVLSPSGQAGGYRRPLL
;
A
#
# COMPACT_ATOMS: atom_id res chain seq x y z
N MET A 1 -17.38 -6.98 4.32
CA MET A 1 -18.18 -5.95 3.63
C MET A 1 -18.11 -6.10 2.11
N ALA A 2 -16.91 -6.12 1.52
CA ALA A 2 -16.72 -6.28 0.07
C ALA A 2 -17.52 -7.45 -0.55
N ARG A 3 -17.56 -8.62 0.12
CA ARG A 3 -18.30 -9.80 -0.36
C ARG A 3 -19.79 -9.55 -0.63
N ARG A 4 -20.44 -8.72 0.19
CA ARG A 4 -21.88 -8.40 0.05
C ARG A 4 -22.17 -7.46 -1.12
N CYS A 5 -21.14 -6.80 -1.64
CA CYS A 5 -21.24 -5.86 -2.76
C CYS A 5 -20.85 -6.52 -4.09
N LEU A 6 -20.47 -7.80 -4.08
CA LEU A 6 -20.02 -8.54 -5.25
C LEU A 6 -21.10 -9.52 -5.72
N ARG A 7 -21.28 -9.63 -7.03
CA ARG A 7 -21.96 -10.78 -7.66
C ARG A 7 -21.16 -12.05 -7.38
N ASP A 8 -21.81 -13.21 -7.44
CA ASP A 8 -21.15 -14.49 -7.14
C ASP A 8 -20.03 -14.84 -8.13
N ASP A 9 -20.09 -14.33 -9.37
CA ASP A 9 -19.07 -14.44 -10.42
C ASP A 9 -18.14 -13.21 -10.50
N GLY A 10 -18.24 -12.28 -9.54
CA GLY A 10 -17.47 -11.05 -9.53
C GLY A 10 -16.01 -11.23 -9.14
N LEU A 11 -15.18 -10.25 -9.51
CA LEU A 11 -13.79 -10.13 -9.04
C LEU A 11 -13.64 -8.90 -8.15
N PHE A 12 -12.81 -9.04 -7.11
CA PHE A 12 -12.38 -7.96 -6.23
C PHE A 12 -10.87 -7.84 -6.29
N LEU A 13 -10.37 -6.64 -6.59
CA LEU A 13 -8.94 -6.33 -6.53
C LEU A 13 -8.69 -5.46 -5.29
N LEU A 14 -7.92 -6.00 -4.34
CA LEU A 14 -7.43 -5.27 -3.19
C LEU A 14 -6.01 -4.78 -3.44
N HIS A 15 -5.84 -3.45 -3.52
CA HIS A 15 -4.55 -2.81 -3.62
C HIS A 15 -4.16 -2.18 -2.27
N THR A 16 -3.04 -2.61 -1.69
CA THR A 16 -2.63 -2.16 -0.35
C THR A 16 -1.12 -2.17 -0.17
N ILE A 17 -0.62 -1.28 0.69
CA ILE A 17 0.70 -1.43 1.31
C ILE A 17 0.62 -2.58 2.33
N GLY A 18 1.69 -3.34 2.48
CA GLY A 18 1.80 -4.43 3.45
C GLY A 18 3.14 -4.46 4.15
N LYS A 19 3.23 -5.31 5.17
CA LYS A 19 4.47 -5.55 5.95
C LYS A 19 4.84 -7.03 5.95
N ASN A 20 6.11 -7.33 6.20
CA ASN A 20 6.63 -8.70 6.12
C ASN A 20 6.15 -9.63 7.24
N ARG A 21 5.85 -9.10 8.43
CA ARG A 21 5.50 -9.89 9.61
C ARG A 21 4.23 -9.35 10.25
N ALA A 22 3.35 -10.25 10.70
CA ALA A 22 2.20 -9.91 11.51
C ALA A 22 2.62 -9.26 12.84
N GLY A 23 1.69 -8.57 13.49
CA GLY A 23 1.94 -7.94 14.79
C GLY A 23 2.26 -6.46 14.65
N ALA A 24 3.42 -6.03 15.17
CA ALA A 24 3.79 -4.64 15.48
C ALA A 24 3.09 -3.55 14.65
N GLY A 25 2.63 -2.50 15.34
CA GLY A 25 1.97 -1.34 14.73
C GLY A 25 2.87 -0.60 13.74
N ILE A 26 2.33 0.46 13.16
CA ILE A 26 3.11 1.33 12.28
C ILE A 26 4.19 2.08 13.05
N ASP A 27 5.16 2.62 12.33
CA ASP A 27 6.18 3.51 12.90
C ASP A 27 5.51 4.67 13.69
N PRO A 28 5.89 4.92 14.96
CA PRO A 28 5.25 5.94 15.79
C PRO A 28 5.35 7.37 15.24
N TRP A 29 6.40 7.68 14.46
CA TRP A 29 6.52 8.99 13.81
C TRP A 29 5.50 9.11 12.67
N ILE A 30 5.36 8.08 11.84
CA ILE A 30 4.34 8.03 10.78
C ILE A 30 2.93 8.12 11.37
N GLU A 31 2.63 7.41 12.45
CA GLU A 31 1.33 7.47 13.13
C GLU A 31 0.99 8.88 13.61
N LYS A 32 1.96 9.52 14.27
CA LYS A 32 1.76 10.84 14.87
C LYS A 32 1.61 11.96 13.83
N TYR A 33 2.39 11.92 12.76
CA TYR A 33 2.56 13.07 11.86
C TYR A 33 1.89 12.93 10.50
N ILE A 34 1.69 11.70 10.00
CA ILE A 34 1.25 11.48 8.61
C ILE A 34 -0.06 10.68 8.53
N PHE A 35 -0.11 9.50 9.15
CA PHE A 35 -1.26 8.59 9.08
C PHE A 35 -1.71 8.12 10.47
N PRO A 36 -2.47 8.95 11.20
CA PRO A 36 -3.11 8.53 12.44
C PRO A 36 -4.01 7.32 12.20
N ASN A 37 -3.90 6.30 13.05
CA ASN A 37 -4.61 5.01 12.92
C ASN A 37 -4.22 4.17 11.70
N GLY A 38 -3.11 4.49 11.03
CA GLY A 38 -2.59 3.64 9.97
C GLY A 38 -2.21 2.27 10.51
N THR A 39 -2.54 1.22 9.77
CA THR A 39 -2.04 -0.13 10.02
C THR A 39 -1.69 -0.80 8.71
N LEU A 40 -0.60 -1.55 8.70
CA LEU A 40 -0.18 -2.33 7.55
C LEU A 40 -0.46 -3.80 7.83
N PRO A 41 -1.23 -4.49 6.96
CA PRO A 41 -1.45 -5.92 7.10
C PRO A 41 -0.22 -6.69 6.63
N SER A 42 0.00 -7.85 7.26
CA SER A 42 0.93 -8.87 6.77
C SER A 42 0.24 -9.85 5.81
N ALA A 43 1.04 -10.63 5.08
CA ALA A 43 0.50 -11.63 4.17
C ALA A 43 -0.36 -12.68 4.90
N SER A 44 0.06 -13.09 6.10
CA SER A 44 -0.70 -14.03 6.93
C SER A 44 -2.02 -13.45 7.42
N GLU A 45 -2.06 -12.18 7.82
CA GLU A 45 -3.32 -11.53 8.24
C GLU A 45 -4.28 -11.39 7.06
N MET A 46 -3.77 -11.00 5.89
CA MET A 46 -4.56 -10.92 4.66
C MET A 46 -5.19 -12.26 4.28
N ALA A 47 -4.42 -13.34 4.29
CA ALA A 47 -4.92 -14.68 4.01
C ALA A 47 -6.01 -15.06 5.03
N PHE A 48 -5.66 -15.01 6.33
CA PHE A 48 -6.55 -15.39 7.43
C PHE A 48 -7.89 -14.65 7.42
N TYR A 49 -7.90 -13.33 7.21
CA TYR A 49 -9.16 -12.57 7.21
C TYR A 49 -9.96 -12.67 5.91
N SER A 50 -9.38 -13.22 4.83
CA SER A 50 -10.05 -13.36 3.54
C SER A 50 -10.56 -14.77 3.24
N GLU A 51 -9.96 -15.80 3.85
CA GLU A 51 -10.16 -17.21 3.47
C GLU A 51 -11.60 -17.71 3.62
N ASP A 52 -12.35 -17.21 4.60
CA ASP A 52 -13.77 -17.58 4.80
C ASP A 52 -14.73 -16.92 3.81
N GLN A 53 -14.26 -15.94 3.03
CA GLN A 53 -15.13 -15.08 2.20
C GLN A 53 -14.77 -15.11 0.72
N PHE A 54 -13.53 -15.45 0.40
CA PHE A 54 -12.99 -15.38 -0.95
C PHE A 54 -11.98 -16.49 -1.23
N VAL A 55 -11.92 -16.87 -2.49
CA VAL A 55 -10.78 -17.57 -3.08
C VAL A 55 -9.77 -16.53 -3.54
N MET A 56 -8.50 -16.77 -3.22
CA MET A 56 -7.39 -15.93 -3.67
C MET A 56 -6.90 -16.38 -5.03
N GLU A 57 -7.11 -15.55 -6.03
CA GLU A 57 -6.88 -15.85 -7.44
C GLU A 57 -5.47 -15.45 -7.91
N ASP A 58 -4.96 -14.33 -7.39
CA ASP A 58 -3.64 -13.82 -7.74
C ASP A 58 -3.10 -12.93 -6.63
N TRP A 59 -1.77 -12.92 -6.47
CA TRP A 59 -1.09 -12.01 -5.55
C TRP A 59 0.16 -11.46 -6.22
N HIS A 60 0.09 -10.19 -6.60
CA HIS A 60 1.18 -9.50 -7.25
C HIS A 60 1.85 -8.50 -6.30
N ASN A 61 3.18 -8.53 -6.23
CA ASN A 61 3.96 -7.60 -5.41
C ASN A 61 4.70 -6.58 -6.28
N LEU A 62 4.32 -5.30 -6.10
CA LEU A 62 4.83 -4.11 -6.78
C LEU A 62 5.72 -3.25 -5.88
N GLY A 63 6.17 -3.79 -4.72
CA GLY A 63 6.85 -2.99 -3.69
C GLY A 63 8.07 -2.22 -4.19
N GLU A 64 8.83 -2.78 -5.13
CA GLU A 64 10.01 -2.14 -5.72
C GLU A 64 9.68 -0.87 -6.52
N ASP A 65 8.50 -0.81 -7.14
CA ASP A 65 8.09 0.35 -7.92
C ASP A 65 7.64 1.52 -7.04
N TYR A 66 7.35 1.26 -5.76
CA TYR A 66 6.90 2.30 -4.85
C TYR A 66 8.03 3.20 -4.37
N ASP A 67 9.27 2.71 -4.31
CA ASP A 67 10.46 3.56 -4.16
C ASP A 67 10.51 4.61 -5.28
N LYS A 68 10.46 4.17 -6.54
CA LYS A 68 10.48 5.06 -7.72
C LYS A 68 9.36 6.11 -7.64
N THR A 69 8.17 5.67 -7.21
CA THR A 69 7.01 6.54 -7.02
C THR A 69 7.26 7.61 -5.96
N LEU A 70 7.75 7.23 -4.78
CA LEU A 70 8.04 8.16 -3.68
C LEU A 70 9.19 9.13 -4.04
N MET A 71 10.21 8.66 -4.76
CA MET A 71 11.29 9.51 -5.24
C MET A 71 10.82 10.52 -6.30
N ALA A 72 9.90 10.11 -7.19
CA ALA A 72 9.27 11.02 -8.14
C ALA A 72 8.41 12.09 -7.43
N TRP A 73 7.67 11.71 -6.38
CA TRP A 73 6.92 12.66 -5.56
C TRP A 73 7.85 13.63 -4.83
N HIS A 74 8.94 13.13 -4.23
CA HIS A 74 9.93 13.96 -3.57
C HIS A 74 10.55 14.98 -4.54
N ALA A 75 10.99 14.56 -5.73
CA ALA A 75 11.55 15.48 -6.73
C ALA A 75 10.56 16.58 -7.14
N ARG A 76 9.28 16.23 -7.33
CA ARG A 76 8.22 17.19 -7.65
C ARG A 76 7.90 18.12 -6.49
N PHE A 77 7.93 17.62 -5.26
CA PHE A 77 7.73 18.41 -4.05
C PHE A 77 8.83 19.46 -3.88
N GLU A 78 10.09 19.05 -4.01
CA GLU A 78 11.26 19.96 -3.95
C GLU A 78 11.16 21.05 -5.02
N ALA A 79 10.82 20.69 -6.26
CA ALA A 79 10.65 21.65 -7.34
C ALA A 79 9.51 22.64 -7.10
N ALA A 80 8.43 22.21 -6.43
CA ALA A 80 7.28 23.06 -6.11
C ALA A 80 7.47 23.89 -4.83
N TRP A 81 8.43 23.54 -3.97
CA TRP A 81 8.61 24.16 -2.66
C TRP A 81 8.71 25.70 -2.67
N PRO A 82 9.41 26.36 -3.63
CA PRO A 82 9.47 27.82 -3.68
C PRO A 82 8.10 28.51 -3.70
N ALA A 83 7.08 27.88 -4.30
CA ALA A 83 5.71 28.40 -4.36
C ALA A 83 4.84 27.98 -3.16
N LEU A 84 5.28 27.00 -2.36
CA LEU A 84 4.55 26.45 -1.22
C LEU A 84 5.05 27.01 0.12
N LYS A 85 6.30 27.49 0.18
CA LYS A 85 6.98 27.85 1.43
C LYS A 85 6.22 28.84 2.31
N ASP A 86 5.59 29.85 1.72
CA ASP A 86 4.88 30.90 2.46
C ASP A 86 3.56 30.40 3.06
N ARG A 87 3.02 29.29 2.54
CA ARG A 87 1.78 28.66 3.02
C ARG A 87 2.02 27.64 4.14
N TYR A 88 3.09 26.86 4.05
CA TYR A 88 3.29 25.68 4.91
C TYR A 88 4.43 25.82 5.93
N GLY A 89 5.42 26.68 5.68
CA GLY A 89 6.54 26.91 6.58
C GLY A 89 7.56 25.77 6.65
N GLU A 90 8.71 26.07 7.26
CA GLU A 90 9.87 25.16 7.26
C GLU A 90 9.64 23.85 8.01
N HIS A 91 8.85 23.87 9.09
CA HIS A 91 8.55 22.66 9.86
C HIS A 91 7.83 21.61 8.99
N PHE A 92 6.80 22.03 8.24
CA PHE A 92 6.09 21.14 7.32
C PHE A 92 7.03 20.62 6.23
N TYR A 93 7.87 21.48 5.66
CA TYR A 93 8.84 21.07 4.63
C TYR A 93 9.72 19.92 5.09
N ARG A 94 10.34 20.07 6.27
CA ARG A 94 11.22 19.05 6.84
C ARG A 94 10.47 17.76 7.15
N MET A 95 9.27 17.87 7.71
CA MET A 95 8.39 16.74 8.01
C MET A 95 8.01 15.97 6.74
N TRP A 96 7.49 16.66 5.72
CA TRP A 96 7.04 16.04 4.47
C TRP A 96 8.18 15.41 3.69
N ARG A 97 9.33 16.09 3.65
CA ARG A 97 10.55 15.57 3.04
C ARG A 97 11.06 14.32 3.75
N TYR A 98 11.06 14.32 5.08
CA TYR A 98 11.42 13.13 5.87
C TYR A 98 10.47 11.96 5.59
N TYR A 99 9.16 12.21 5.58
CA TYR A 99 8.15 11.20 5.25
C TYR A 99 8.43 10.52 3.90
N LEU A 100 8.57 11.31 2.83
CA LEU A 100 8.76 10.76 1.48
C LEU A 100 10.05 9.94 1.37
N LEU A 101 11.16 10.48 1.88
CA LEU A 101 12.47 9.81 1.79
C LEU A 101 12.57 8.59 2.69
N CYS A 102 12.01 8.65 3.90
CA CYS A 102 11.98 7.52 4.83
C CYS A 102 11.15 6.37 4.26
N CYS A 103 9.94 6.66 3.78
CA CYS A 103 9.11 5.64 3.13
C CYS A 103 9.78 5.08 1.87
N ALA A 104 10.43 5.90 1.04
CA ALA A 104 11.18 5.39 -0.11
C ALA A 104 12.26 4.37 0.34
N GLY A 105 12.93 4.67 1.45
CA GLY A 105 13.87 3.77 2.10
C GLY A 105 13.26 2.44 2.54
N THR A 106 12.07 2.43 3.16
CA THR A 106 11.45 1.18 3.62
C THR A 106 11.01 0.27 2.46
N PHE A 107 10.52 0.84 1.35
CA PHE A 107 10.24 0.06 0.14
C PHE A 107 11.52 -0.43 -0.54
N ARG A 108 12.55 0.41 -0.64
CA ARG A 108 13.86 0.03 -1.21
C ARG A 108 14.53 -1.10 -0.41
N ALA A 109 14.41 -1.06 0.92
CA ALA A 109 14.92 -2.08 1.83
C ALA A 109 14.06 -3.36 1.86
N ARG A 110 12.92 -3.38 1.14
CA ARG A 110 11.94 -4.47 1.13
C ARG A 110 11.35 -4.76 2.52
N ASP A 111 11.28 -3.75 3.39
CA ASP A 111 10.62 -3.85 4.68
C ASP A 111 9.10 -3.64 4.54
N ASN A 112 8.72 -2.70 3.68
CA ASN A 112 7.34 -2.52 3.21
C ASN A 112 7.14 -3.16 1.83
N GLN A 113 5.92 -3.65 1.60
CA GLN A 113 5.47 -4.23 0.35
C GLN A 113 4.31 -3.43 -0.24
N LEU A 114 4.06 -3.61 -1.54
CA LEU A 114 2.87 -3.08 -2.20
C LEU A 114 2.22 -4.22 -2.96
N TRP A 115 0.97 -4.52 -2.65
CA TRP A 115 0.28 -5.69 -3.16
C TRP A 115 -0.93 -5.32 -4.00
N GLN A 116 -1.18 -6.12 -5.03
CA GLN A 116 -2.48 -6.28 -5.67
C GLN A 116 -2.90 -7.74 -5.46
N VAL A 117 -4.01 -7.94 -4.74
CA VAL A 117 -4.57 -9.27 -4.47
C VAL A 117 -5.89 -9.37 -5.19
N VAL A 118 -6.02 -10.34 -6.09
CA VAL A 118 -7.28 -10.63 -6.78
C VAL A 118 -8.01 -11.72 -6.02
N LEU A 119 -9.28 -11.45 -5.73
CA LEU A 119 -10.15 -12.28 -4.90
C LEU A 119 -11.46 -12.54 -5.66
N SER A 120 -11.99 -13.75 -5.54
CA SER A 120 -13.30 -14.13 -6.10
C SER A 120 -14.17 -14.78 -5.00
N PRO A 121 -15.52 -14.67 -5.05
CA PRO A 121 -16.39 -15.26 -4.03
C PRO A 121 -16.32 -16.78 -3.91
N SER A 122 -16.12 -17.48 -5.03
CA SER A 122 -16.24 -18.94 -5.08
C SER A 122 -15.25 -19.59 -6.06
N GLY A 123 -14.21 -18.87 -6.48
CA GLY A 123 -13.28 -19.31 -7.52
C GLY A 123 -13.75 -18.93 -8.93
N GLN A 124 -12.81 -18.57 -9.80
CA GLN A 124 -13.04 -18.46 -11.24
C GLN A 124 -13.01 -19.84 -11.90
N ALA A 125 -14.08 -20.21 -12.61
CA ALA A 125 -14.12 -21.44 -13.39
C ALA A 125 -13.03 -21.41 -14.49
N GLY A 126 -12.18 -22.44 -14.55
CA GLY A 126 -11.01 -22.48 -15.43
C GLY A 126 -9.76 -21.74 -14.89
N GLY A 127 -9.88 -21.13 -13.70
CA GLY A 127 -8.82 -20.40 -13.02
C GLY A 127 -8.65 -18.97 -13.53
N TYR A 128 -8.16 -18.10 -12.66
CA TYR A 128 -7.79 -16.74 -13.07
C TYR A 128 -6.52 -16.74 -13.93
N ARG A 129 -6.51 -15.88 -14.95
CA ARG A 129 -5.36 -15.57 -15.79
C ARG A 129 -5.18 -14.07 -15.80
N ARG A 130 -4.10 -13.60 -15.18
CA ARG A 130 -3.71 -12.20 -15.26
C ARG A 130 -3.46 -11.83 -16.73
N PRO A 131 -4.08 -10.77 -17.27
CA PRO A 131 -3.77 -10.29 -18.60
C PRO A 131 -2.27 -9.97 -18.70
N LEU A 132 -1.61 -10.46 -19.75
CA LEU A 132 -0.26 -10.00 -20.09
C LEU A 132 -0.37 -8.54 -20.54
N LEU A 133 0.45 -7.68 -19.94
CA LEU A 133 0.63 -6.29 -20.38
C LEU A 133 1.38 -6.26 -21.71
#